data_AF-A0A7C4B6F5-F1
#
_entry.id   AF-A0A7C4B6F5-F1
#
_cell.length_a   1.000
_cell.length_b   1.000
_cell.length_c   1.000
_cell.angle_alpha   90.00
_cell.angle_beta   90.00
_cell.angle_gamma   90.00
#
_symmetry.space_group_name_H-M   'P 1'
#
loop_
_entity.id
_entity.type
_entity.pdbx_description
1 polymer ?
#
loop_
_entity_poly.entity_id
_entity_poly.type
_entity_poly.pdbx_seq_one_letter_code
_entity_poly.pdbx_strand_id
1 'polypeptide(L)'
;MGEVNPGVKAGFFGGAIYGFIIFIFVVLSLTVIVPLSELSRLISSITGILISESALIVFITIGAVVILTITIVLGILFGLLYNWICEKVDYEWSVLIALLVGSLFGLFLGLTINLPLSRVTILVFTLIFSPTYSFTLYLTHRGAIIRFNAGWMSEIDDVDKKILLAIGTHGCKYWSIREKTNIEDENLRVRLQKLEAKEYIDIRFDNKYVLTRKGKTFLRKLLEAITS
;
A
#
# COMPACT_ATOMS: atom_id res chain seq x y z
N MET A 1 -17.75 5.55 -10.44
CA MET A 1 -16.31 5.60 -10.74
C MET A 1 -15.74 4.21 -10.55
N GLY A 2 -15.16 3.60 -11.59
CA GLY A 2 -14.66 2.22 -11.54
C GLY A 2 -13.68 2.00 -10.38
N GLU A 3 -13.77 0.86 -9.72
CA GLU A 3 -12.88 0.52 -8.61
C GLU A 3 -11.45 0.31 -9.13
N VAL A 4 -10.58 1.28 -8.84
CA VAL A 4 -9.15 1.19 -9.17
C VAL A 4 -8.52 0.10 -8.31
N ASN A 5 -7.76 -0.81 -8.94
CA ASN A 5 -7.07 -1.90 -8.26
C ASN A 5 -6.31 -1.39 -7.00
N PRO A 6 -6.46 -2.04 -5.82
CA PRO A 6 -5.83 -1.61 -4.57
C PRO A 6 -4.31 -1.47 -4.66
N GLY A 7 -3.65 -2.37 -5.40
CA GLY A 7 -2.22 -2.33 -5.69
C GLY A 7 -1.81 -1.11 -6.51
N VAL A 8 -2.58 -0.76 -7.54
CA VAL A 8 -2.34 0.44 -8.37
C VAL A 8 -2.42 1.70 -7.52
N LYS A 9 -3.47 1.83 -6.70
CA LYS A 9 -3.64 2.98 -5.82
C LYS A 9 -2.48 3.08 -4.82
N ALA A 10 -2.16 1.98 -4.15
CA ALA A 10 -1.10 1.95 -3.15
C ALA A 10 0.28 2.21 -3.76
N GLY A 11 0.56 1.63 -4.92
CA GLY A 11 1.78 1.85 -5.69
C GLY A 11 1.94 3.28 -6.18
N PHE A 12 0.85 3.94 -6.61
CA PHE A 12 0.87 5.36 -6.98
C PHE A 12 1.26 6.25 -5.80
N PHE A 13 0.58 6.10 -4.65
CA PHE A 13 0.88 6.92 -3.47
C PHE A 13 2.29 6.65 -2.92
N GLY A 14 2.69 5.37 -2.84
CA GLY A 14 4.05 4.99 -2.46
C GLY A 14 5.09 5.59 -3.40
N GLY A 15 4.88 5.43 -4.71
CA GLY A 15 5.78 5.94 -5.74
C GLY A 15 5.87 7.47 -5.76
N ALA A 16 4.77 8.17 -5.49
CA ALA A 16 4.76 9.64 -5.40
C ALA A 16 5.55 10.15 -4.20
N ILE A 17 5.33 9.58 -3.00
CA ILE A 17 6.05 9.99 -1.78
C ILE A 17 7.54 9.67 -1.90
N TYR A 18 7.86 8.43 -2.28
CA TYR A 18 9.25 8.01 -2.43
C TYR A 18 9.96 8.71 -3.58
N GLY A 19 9.27 8.90 -4.71
CA GLY A 19 9.77 9.68 -5.84
C GLY A 19 10.01 11.13 -5.49
N PHE A 20 9.22 11.73 -4.60
CA PHE A 20 9.46 13.09 -4.12
C PHE A 20 10.73 13.18 -3.26
N ILE A 21 11.00 12.17 -2.43
CA ILE A 21 12.26 12.06 -1.68
C ILE A 21 13.45 11.95 -2.64
N ILE A 22 13.35 11.10 -3.67
CA ILE A 22 14.39 10.96 -4.70
C ILE A 22 14.56 12.26 -5.49
N PHE A 23 13.47 12.95 -5.83
CA PHE A 23 13.49 14.24 -6.51
C PHE A 23 14.30 15.27 -5.71
N ILE A 24 14.02 15.40 -4.41
CA ILE A 24 14.78 16.29 -3.53
C ILE A 24 16.26 15.90 -3.50
N PHE A 25 16.56 14.61 -3.39
CA PHE A 25 17.93 14.11 -3.39
C PHE A 25 18.68 14.43 -4.69
N VAL A 26 18.05 14.23 -5.86
CA VAL A 26 18.62 14.55 -7.17
C VAL A 26 18.92 16.04 -7.28
N VAL A 27 17.95 16.90 -6.91
CA VAL A 27 18.11 18.35 -6.99
C VAL A 27 19.24 18.80 -6.06
N LEU A 28 19.23 18.40 -4.79
CA LEU A 28 20.27 18.78 -3.83
C LEU A 28 21.65 18.27 -4.24
N SER A 29 21.74 17.04 -4.74
CA SER A 29 23.01 16.46 -5.18
C SER A 29 23.63 17.24 -6.34
N LEU A 30 22.81 17.69 -7.28
CA LEU A 30 23.29 18.38 -8.47
C LEU A 30 23.49 19.89 -8.27
N THR A 31 22.82 20.51 -7.30
CA THR A 31 22.95 21.95 -7.03
C THR A 31 23.91 22.28 -5.89
N VAL A 32 24.10 21.39 -4.92
CA VAL A 32 24.93 21.63 -3.73
C VAL A 32 26.26 20.89 -3.79
N ILE A 33 26.27 19.65 -4.30
CA ILE A 33 27.47 18.79 -4.26
C ILE A 33 28.32 18.97 -5.51
N VAL A 34 27.70 19.24 -6.67
CA VAL A 34 28.40 19.46 -7.94
C VAL A 34 28.55 20.97 -8.19
N PRO A 35 29.76 21.51 -8.36
CA PRO A 35 29.95 22.91 -8.74
C PRO A 35 29.41 23.15 -10.15
N LEU A 36 28.24 23.78 -10.23
CA LEU A 36 27.52 24.06 -11.49
C LEU A 36 28.36 24.84 -12.50
N SER A 37 29.26 25.70 -12.02
CA SER A 37 30.19 26.49 -12.84
C SER A 37 31.22 25.61 -13.55
N GLU A 38 31.74 24.58 -12.89
CA GLU A 38 32.67 23.62 -13.48
C GLU A 38 31.96 22.71 -14.48
N LEU A 39 30.75 22.27 -14.15
CA LEU A 39 29.91 21.46 -15.04
C LEU A 39 29.51 22.24 -16.30
N SER A 40 29.12 23.51 -16.14
CA SER A 40 28.84 24.45 -17.25
C SER A 40 30.05 24.58 -18.18
N ARG A 41 31.24 24.82 -17.62
CA ARG A 41 32.49 24.94 -18.40
C ARG A 41 32.82 23.63 -19.12
N LEU A 42 32.62 22.48 -18.48
CA LEU A 42 32.87 21.17 -19.07
C LEU A 42 31.91 20.87 -20.24
N ILE A 43 30.60 21.14 -20.08
CA ILE A 43 29.65 20.92 -21.17
C ILE A 43 29.91 21.90 -22.30
N SER A 44 30.22 23.16 -21.97
CA SER A 44 30.53 24.18 -22.97
C SER A 44 31.80 23.87 -23.76
N SER A 45 32.82 23.25 -23.13
CA SER A 45 34.04 22.84 -23.83
C SER A 45 33.83 21.64 -24.75
N ILE A 46 32.90 20.73 -24.42
CA ILE A 46 32.57 19.56 -25.25
C ILE A 46 31.64 19.95 -26.41
N THR A 47 30.65 20.80 -26.16
CA THR A 47 29.59 21.11 -27.13
C THR A 47 29.87 22.37 -27.96
N GLY A 48 30.80 23.22 -27.52
CA GLY A 48 31.06 24.54 -28.12
C GLY A 48 29.95 25.57 -27.84
N ILE A 49 28.92 25.20 -27.06
CA ILE A 49 27.77 26.06 -26.74
C ILE A 49 27.95 26.59 -25.32
N LEU A 50 27.87 27.91 -25.14
CA LEU A 50 27.92 28.51 -23.81
C LEU A 50 26.61 28.22 -23.06
N ILE A 51 26.64 27.33 -22.07
CA ILE A 51 25.47 27.00 -21.26
C ILE A 51 25.52 27.79 -19.96
N SER A 52 24.56 28.69 -19.74
CA SER A 52 24.45 29.42 -18.48
C SER A 52 24.11 28.48 -17.32
N GLU A 53 24.54 28.85 -16.11
CA GLU A 53 24.18 28.11 -14.89
C GLU A 53 22.66 28.03 -14.70
N SER A 54 21.94 29.09 -15.07
CA SER A 54 20.47 29.11 -15.06
C SER A 54 19.85 28.07 -15.98
N ALA A 55 20.40 27.88 -17.19
CA ALA A 55 19.92 26.84 -18.12
C ALA A 55 20.20 25.43 -17.56
N LEU A 56 21.36 25.24 -16.93
CA LEU A 56 21.72 24.00 -16.24
C LEU A 56 20.75 23.64 -15.11
N ILE A 57 20.36 24.61 -14.29
CA ILE A 57 19.36 24.40 -13.22
C ILE A 57 18.02 23.96 -13.82
N VAL A 58 17.60 24.54 -14.94
CA VAL A 58 16.37 24.14 -15.63
C VAL A 58 16.48 22.69 -16.12
N PHE A 59 17.60 22.30 -16.75
CA PHE A 59 17.80 20.92 -17.19
C PHE A 59 17.83 19.91 -16.05
N ILE A 60 18.50 20.25 -14.93
CA ILE A 60 18.54 19.43 -13.72
C ILE A 60 17.11 19.23 -13.18
N THR A 61 16.33 20.31 -13.14
CA THR A 61 14.94 20.26 -12.65
C THR A 61 14.08 19.38 -13.54
N ILE A 62 14.17 19.53 -14.87
CA ILE A 62 13.45 18.68 -15.83
C ILE A 62 13.85 17.20 -15.65
N GLY A 63 15.16 16.92 -15.54
CA GLY A 63 15.65 15.56 -15.30
C GLY A 63 15.12 14.96 -14.00
N ALA A 64 15.08 15.75 -12.92
CA ALA A 64 14.51 15.34 -11.65
C ALA A 64 13.00 15.05 -11.75
N VAL A 65 12.24 15.87 -12.48
CA VAL A 65 10.81 15.63 -12.76
C VAL A 65 10.61 14.33 -13.53
N VAL A 66 11.46 14.04 -14.53
CA VAL A 66 11.40 12.76 -15.28
C VAL A 66 11.66 11.57 -14.35
N ILE A 67 12.66 11.65 -13.46
CA ILE A 67 12.93 10.61 -12.46
C ILE A 67 11.72 10.41 -11.54
N LEU A 68 11.08 11.49 -11.09
CA LEU A 68 9.85 11.42 -10.30
C LEU A 68 8.74 10.68 -11.04
N THR A 69 8.48 11.03 -12.31
CA THR A 69 7.46 10.36 -13.14
C THR A 69 7.76 8.87 -13.29
N ILE A 70 9.01 8.49 -13.61
CA ILE A 70 9.43 7.10 -13.73
C ILE A 70 9.24 6.37 -12.40
N THR A 71 9.58 7.00 -11.28
CA THR A 71 9.40 6.43 -9.94
C THR A 71 7.93 6.17 -9.63
N ILE A 72 7.02 7.06 -10.04
CA ILE A 72 5.57 6.84 -9.89
C ILE A 72 5.10 5.67 -10.76
N VAL A 73 5.51 5.60 -12.02
CA VAL A 73 5.14 4.51 -12.94
C VAL A 73 5.63 3.16 -12.42
N LEU A 74 6.90 3.08 -12.01
CA LEU A 74 7.46 1.87 -11.42
C LEU A 74 6.79 1.55 -10.08
N GLY A 75 6.47 2.55 -9.25
CA GLY A 75 5.71 2.37 -8.02
C GLY A 75 4.35 1.71 -8.28
N ILE A 76 3.63 2.10 -9.34
CA ILE A 76 2.39 1.42 -9.76
C ILE A 76 2.65 -0.05 -10.10
N LEU A 77 3.70 -0.35 -10.87
CA LEU A 77 4.04 -1.73 -11.26
C LEU A 77 4.41 -2.60 -10.05
N PHE A 78 5.21 -2.08 -9.13
CA PHE A 78 5.56 -2.78 -7.89
C PHE A 78 4.36 -2.89 -6.94
N GLY A 79 3.42 -1.93 -6.97
CA GLY A 79 2.16 -2.01 -6.25
C GLY A 79 1.23 -3.09 -6.79
N LEU A 80 1.19 -3.29 -8.11
CA LEU A 80 0.52 -4.42 -8.74
C LEU A 80 1.15 -5.76 -8.34
N LEU A 81 2.48 -5.84 -8.35
CA LEU A 81 3.22 -7.01 -7.88
C LEU A 81 2.88 -7.33 -6.42
N TYR A 82 2.88 -6.32 -5.55
CA TYR A 82 2.49 -6.48 -4.15
C TYR A 82 1.07 -7.03 -4.00
N ASN A 83 0.11 -6.47 -4.74
CA ASN A 83 -1.27 -6.95 -4.73
C ASN A 83 -1.36 -8.41 -5.18
N TRP A 84 -0.68 -8.76 -6.27
CA TRP A 84 -0.65 -10.12 -6.79
C TRP A 84 -0.05 -11.13 -5.81
N ILE A 85 1.02 -10.77 -5.08
CA ILE A 85 1.60 -11.64 -4.04
C ILE A 85 0.62 -11.77 -2.86
N CYS A 86 0.03 -10.66 -2.40
CA CYS A 86 -0.92 -10.66 -1.29
C CYS A 86 -2.23 -11.40 -1.61
N GLU A 87 -2.61 -11.56 -2.87
CA GLU A 87 -3.74 -12.41 -3.28
C GLU A 87 -3.43 -13.90 -3.16
N LYS A 88 -2.15 -14.28 -3.20
CA LYS A 88 -1.70 -15.68 -3.15
C LYS A 88 -1.16 -16.13 -1.80
N VAL A 89 -0.90 -15.20 -0.90
CA VAL A 89 -0.26 -15.44 0.39
C VAL A 89 -1.14 -14.88 1.51
N ASP A 90 -1.21 -15.59 2.64
CA ASP A 90 -1.94 -15.13 3.81
C ASP A 90 -1.56 -13.70 4.20
N TYR A 91 -2.58 -12.91 4.53
CA TYR A 91 -2.43 -11.49 4.82
C TYR A 91 -1.51 -11.20 6.02
N GLU A 92 -1.25 -12.20 6.88
CA GLU A 92 -0.28 -12.10 7.98
C GLU A 92 1.13 -11.75 7.47
N TRP A 93 1.48 -12.17 6.26
CA TRP A 93 2.76 -11.88 5.62
C TRP A 93 2.78 -10.55 4.86
N SER A 94 1.65 -9.84 4.76
CA SER A 94 1.52 -8.62 3.94
C SER A 94 2.51 -7.52 4.30
N VAL A 95 2.92 -7.42 5.57
CA VAL A 95 3.94 -6.46 6.03
C VAL A 95 5.32 -6.85 5.51
N LEU A 96 5.70 -8.13 5.64
CA LEU A 96 6.99 -8.64 5.18
C LEU A 96 7.09 -8.58 3.65
N ILE A 97 6.01 -8.89 2.94
CA ILE A 97 5.93 -8.74 1.48
C ILE A 97 6.10 -7.26 1.09
N ALA A 98 5.49 -6.33 1.82
CA ALA A 98 5.65 -4.90 1.52
C ALA A 98 7.10 -4.43 1.70
N LEU A 99 7.77 -4.89 2.76
CA LEU A 99 9.20 -4.61 2.98
C LEU A 99 10.07 -5.19 1.87
N LEU A 100 9.80 -6.42 1.43
CA LEU A 100 10.52 -7.06 0.33
C LEU A 100 10.33 -6.30 -0.98
N VAL A 101 9.08 -6.03 -1.35
CA VAL A 101 8.73 -5.30 -2.57
C VAL A 101 9.35 -3.90 -2.57
N GLY A 102 9.32 -3.18 -1.44
CA GLY A 102 9.95 -1.88 -1.34
C GLY A 102 11.47 -1.92 -1.38
N SER A 103 12.10 -2.93 -0.78
CA SER A 103 13.55 -3.14 -0.88
C SER A 103 13.97 -3.42 -2.33
N LEU A 104 13.22 -4.27 -3.04
CA LEU A 104 13.45 -4.55 -4.46
C LEU A 104 13.25 -3.30 -5.33
N PHE A 105 12.24 -2.50 -5.02
CA PHE A 105 11.98 -1.24 -5.70
C PHE A 105 13.12 -0.23 -5.50
N GLY A 106 13.59 -0.07 -4.26
CA GLY A 106 14.74 0.77 -3.94
C GLY A 106 16.02 0.29 -4.61
N LEU A 107 16.28 -1.02 -4.61
CA LEU A 107 17.44 -1.62 -5.28
C LEU A 107 17.39 -1.38 -6.80
N PHE A 108 16.22 -1.57 -7.42
CA PHE A 108 16.03 -1.32 -8.84
C PHE A 108 16.30 0.15 -9.19
N LEU A 109 15.77 1.09 -8.40
CA LEU A 109 16.03 2.52 -8.59
C LEU A 109 17.49 2.89 -8.35
N GLY A 110 18.14 2.32 -7.33
CA GLY A 110 19.55 2.56 -7.04
C GLY A 110 20.49 2.11 -8.17
N LEU A 111 20.14 1.04 -8.88
CA LEU A 111 20.89 0.54 -10.03
C LEU A 111 20.60 1.32 -11.32
N THR A 112 19.36 1.80 -11.50
CA THR A 112 18.93 2.46 -12.74
C THR A 112 19.23 3.96 -12.77
N ILE A 113 19.17 4.65 -11.61
CA ILE A 113 19.46 6.09 -11.52
C ILE A 113 20.95 6.33 -11.78
N ASN A 114 21.24 7.05 -12.87
CA ASN A 114 22.59 7.41 -13.27
C ASN A 114 22.85 8.90 -12.99
N LEU A 115 23.25 9.20 -11.74
CA LEU A 115 23.71 10.53 -11.34
C LEU A 115 25.25 10.57 -11.31
N PRO A 116 25.88 11.76 -11.43
CA PRO A 116 27.32 11.96 -11.27
C PRO A 116 27.74 11.88 -9.79
N LEU A 117 27.31 10.82 -9.12
CA LEU A 117 27.64 10.45 -7.74
C LEU A 117 28.14 9.01 -7.72
N SER A 118 28.79 8.61 -6.62
CA SER A 118 29.18 7.21 -6.47
C SER A 118 27.94 6.31 -6.49
N ARG A 119 28.02 5.19 -7.21
CA ARG A 119 26.93 4.20 -7.28
C ARG A 119 26.55 3.66 -5.90
N VAL A 120 27.53 3.53 -5.02
CA VAL A 120 27.32 3.13 -3.62
C VAL A 120 26.45 4.15 -2.89
N THR A 121 26.70 5.46 -3.05
CA THR A 121 25.89 6.51 -2.42
C THR A 121 24.44 6.46 -2.88
N ILE A 122 24.20 6.32 -4.19
CA ILE A 122 22.84 6.25 -4.76
C ILE A 122 22.10 5.01 -4.25
N LEU A 123 22.78 3.85 -4.23
CA LEU A 123 22.20 2.58 -3.80
C LEU A 123 21.90 2.57 -2.28
N VAL A 124 22.81 3.08 -1.46
CA VAL A 124 22.59 3.23 -0.02
C VAL A 124 21.43 4.18 0.26
N PHE A 125 21.38 5.34 -0.41
CA PHE A 125 20.30 6.31 -0.22
C PHE A 125 18.93 5.71 -0.59
N THR A 126 18.82 5.09 -1.77
CA THR A 126 17.57 4.47 -2.22
C THR A 126 17.12 3.35 -1.29
N LEU A 127 18.03 2.49 -0.81
CA LEU A 127 17.68 1.43 0.14
C LEU A 127 17.26 1.97 1.52
N ILE A 128 17.97 2.95 2.08
CA ILE A 128 17.64 3.55 3.39
C ILE A 128 16.25 4.17 3.38
N PHE A 129 15.86 4.82 2.29
CA PHE A 129 14.54 5.44 2.17
C PHE A 129 13.46 4.48 1.65
N SER A 130 13.80 3.28 1.19
CA SER A 130 12.84 2.28 0.71
C SER A 130 11.72 1.92 1.71
N PRO A 131 11.92 1.95 3.05
CA PRO A 131 10.83 1.72 4.01
C PRO A 131 9.69 2.74 3.88
N THR A 132 9.95 3.95 3.37
CA THR A 132 8.88 4.94 3.13
C THR A 132 7.90 4.47 2.06
N TYR A 133 8.41 3.86 0.98
CA TYR A 133 7.58 3.22 -0.04
C TYR A 133 6.85 2.01 0.56
N SER A 134 7.56 1.11 1.25
CA SER A 134 6.98 -0.10 1.85
C SER A 134 5.83 0.22 2.82
N PHE A 135 6.02 1.21 3.68
CA PHE A 135 5.04 1.62 4.67
C PHE A 135 3.80 2.25 4.00
N THR A 136 4.01 3.14 3.04
CA THR A 136 2.92 3.77 2.28
C THR A 136 2.13 2.73 1.48
N LEU A 137 2.83 1.80 0.85
CA LEU A 137 2.25 0.69 0.09
C LEU A 137 1.35 -0.16 1.00
N TYR A 138 1.88 -0.64 2.13
CA TYR A 138 1.13 -1.45 3.08
C TYR A 138 -0.11 -0.73 3.61
N LEU A 139 0.02 0.50 4.11
CA LEU A 139 -1.09 1.24 4.70
C LEU A 139 -2.18 1.55 3.67
N THR A 140 -1.78 2.01 2.48
CA THR A 140 -2.72 2.40 1.43
C THR A 140 -3.43 1.17 0.85
N HIS A 141 -2.70 0.07 0.65
CA HIS A 141 -3.27 -1.19 0.16
C HIS A 141 -4.20 -1.81 1.20
N ARG A 142 -3.79 -1.82 2.48
CA ARG A 142 -4.65 -2.23 3.60
C ARG A 142 -5.96 -1.46 3.61
N GLY A 143 -5.91 -0.14 3.42
CA GLY A 143 -7.09 0.72 3.34
C GLY A 143 -7.92 0.52 2.06
N ALA A 144 -7.29 0.14 0.95
CA ALA A 144 -7.94 0.00 -0.36
C ALA A 144 -8.59 -1.37 -0.60
N ILE A 145 -8.03 -2.47 -0.10
CA ILE A 145 -8.71 -3.78 -0.05
C ILE A 145 -9.96 -3.71 0.83
N ILE A 146 -9.97 -2.80 1.81
CA ILE A 146 -11.07 -2.58 2.73
C ILE A 146 -11.98 -1.49 2.15
N ARG A 147 -12.51 -1.69 0.93
CA ARG A 147 -13.66 -0.92 0.47
C ARG A 147 -14.91 -1.72 0.81
N PHE A 148 -15.55 -1.29 1.90
CA PHE A 148 -16.89 -1.71 2.24
C PHE A 148 -17.80 -1.49 1.03
N ASN A 149 -18.38 -2.58 0.53
CA ASN A 149 -19.44 -2.50 -0.46
C ASN A 149 -20.75 -2.21 0.28
N ALA A 150 -21.42 -1.11 -0.05
CA ALA A 150 -22.70 -0.75 0.57
C ALA A 150 -23.76 -1.85 0.41
N GLY A 151 -23.68 -2.63 -0.67
CA GLY A 151 -24.54 -3.80 -0.91
C GLY A 151 -24.43 -4.87 0.17
N TRP A 152 -23.31 -4.96 0.92
CA TRP A 152 -23.19 -5.89 2.04
C TRP A 152 -24.19 -5.60 3.16
N MET A 153 -24.58 -4.35 3.39
CA MET A 153 -25.58 -3.99 4.41
C MET A 153 -26.99 -4.45 4.05
N SER A 154 -27.31 -4.47 2.76
CA SER A 154 -28.58 -5.01 2.26
C SER A 154 -28.58 -6.53 2.15
N GLU A 155 -27.40 -7.16 2.08
CA GLU A 155 -27.27 -8.61 1.88
C GLU A 155 -27.34 -9.43 3.18
N ILE A 156 -27.15 -8.77 4.32
CA ILE A 156 -27.16 -9.36 5.66
C ILE A 156 -28.41 -8.90 6.41
N ASP A 157 -29.19 -9.86 6.90
CA ASP A 157 -30.38 -9.57 7.70
C ASP A 157 -30.04 -9.17 9.14
N ASP A 158 -31.02 -8.66 9.89
CA ASP A 158 -30.77 -8.13 11.23
C ASP A 158 -30.37 -9.21 12.25
N VAL A 159 -30.71 -10.47 11.99
CA VAL A 159 -30.32 -11.60 12.84
C VAL A 159 -28.84 -11.93 12.61
N ASP A 160 -28.41 -11.99 11.35
CA ASP A 160 -27.01 -12.20 10.97
C ASP A 160 -26.13 -11.04 11.47
N LYS A 161 -26.63 -9.78 11.44
CA LYS A 161 -25.96 -8.63 12.08
C LYS A 161 -25.74 -8.83 13.57
N LYS A 162 -26.75 -9.32 14.31
CA LYS A 162 -26.63 -9.63 15.74
C LYS A 162 -25.60 -10.73 16.00
N ILE A 163 -25.53 -11.75 15.14
CA ILE A 163 -24.51 -12.82 15.23
C ILE A 163 -23.10 -12.23 15.04
N LEU A 164 -22.88 -11.39 14.02
CA LEU A 164 -21.58 -10.76 13.78
C LEU A 164 -21.16 -9.83 14.93
N LEU A 165 -22.12 -9.10 15.54
CA LEU A 165 -21.90 -8.32 16.77
C LEU A 165 -21.51 -9.19 17.96
N ALA A 166 -22.16 -10.35 18.14
CA ALA A 166 -21.88 -11.28 19.23
C ALA A 166 -20.49 -11.93 19.11
N ILE A 167 -20.05 -12.23 17.89
CA ILE A 167 -18.71 -12.73 17.59
C ILE A 167 -17.65 -11.68 17.93
N GLY A 168 -17.90 -10.43 17.52
CA GLY A 168 -17.02 -9.30 17.81
C GLY A 168 -15.61 -9.44 17.21
N THR A 169 -14.73 -8.50 17.54
CA THR A 169 -13.36 -8.44 17.00
C THR A 169 -12.44 -9.56 17.50
N HIS A 170 -12.72 -10.11 18.68
CA HIS A 170 -11.89 -11.14 19.34
C HIS A 170 -12.34 -12.58 19.04
N GLY A 171 -13.46 -12.77 18.35
CA GLY A 171 -14.05 -14.08 18.12
C GLY A 171 -14.79 -14.62 19.34
N CYS A 172 -15.63 -15.64 19.11
CA CYS A 172 -16.51 -16.18 20.13
C CYS A 172 -16.80 -17.66 19.91
N LYS A 173 -17.00 -18.42 20.99
CA LYS A 173 -17.41 -19.83 20.91
C LYS A 173 -18.91 -19.92 20.63
N TYR A 174 -19.33 -21.01 20.00
CA TYR A 174 -20.72 -21.30 19.65
C TYR A 174 -21.72 -21.01 20.79
N TRP A 175 -21.47 -21.58 21.98
CA TRP A 175 -22.33 -21.41 23.16
C TRP A 175 -22.49 -19.95 23.57
N SER A 176 -21.41 -19.18 23.56
CA SER A 176 -21.44 -17.76 23.90
C SER A 176 -22.17 -16.92 22.84
N ILE A 177 -22.12 -17.31 21.56
CA ILE A 177 -22.93 -16.67 20.51
C ILE A 177 -24.41 -16.95 20.76
N ARG A 178 -24.76 -18.20 21.09
CA ARG A 178 -26.13 -18.60 21.41
C ARG A 178 -26.68 -17.82 22.61
N GLU A 179 -25.93 -17.72 23.69
CA GLU A 179 -26.32 -16.94 24.88
C GLU A 179 -26.54 -15.46 24.56
N LYS A 180 -25.64 -14.84 23.79
CA LYS A 180 -25.73 -13.41 23.45
C LYS A 180 -26.85 -13.08 22.46
N THR A 181 -27.24 -14.03 21.62
CA THR A 181 -28.20 -13.79 20.53
C THR A 181 -29.59 -14.37 20.81
N ASN A 182 -29.71 -15.31 21.76
CA ASN A 182 -30.93 -16.05 22.09
C ASN A 182 -31.60 -16.72 20.87
N ILE A 183 -30.79 -17.22 19.93
CA ILE A 183 -31.25 -17.93 18.73
C ILE A 183 -31.30 -19.44 19.01
N GLU A 184 -32.33 -20.11 18.49
CA GLU A 184 -32.45 -21.58 18.57
C GLU A 184 -31.28 -22.30 17.89
N ASP A 185 -30.90 -23.47 18.42
CA ASP A 185 -29.66 -24.16 18.04
C ASP A 185 -29.59 -24.48 16.54
N GLU A 186 -30.68 -25.00 15.98
CA GLU A 186 -30.76 -25.41 14.58
C GLU A 186 -30.67 -24.20 13.63
N ASN A 187 -31.35 -23.11 13.99
CA ASN A 187 -31.33 -21.86 13.22
C ASN A 187 -29.97 -21.15 13.30
N LEU A 188 -29.31 -21.21 14.47
CA LEU A 188 -27.98 -20.63 14.65
C LEU A 188 -26.94 -21.35 13.78
N ARG A 189 -26.97 -22.68 13.69
CA ARG A 189 -26.05 -23.44 12.83
C ARG A 189 -26.20 -23.08 11.36
N VAL A 190 -27.44 -23.03 10.85
CA VAL A 190 -27.71 -22.68 9.45
C VAL A 190 -27.19 -21.28 9.12
N ARG A 191 -27.38 -20.33 10.04
CA ARG A 191 -26.90 -18.94 9.85
C ARG A 191 -25.39 -18.82 9.90
N LEU A 192 -24.73 -19.53 10.83
CA LEU A 192 -23.27 -19.56 10.90
C LEU A 192 -22.67 -20.17 9.62
N GLN A 193 -23.22 -21.29 9.13
CA GLN A 193 -22.79 -21.88 7.86
C GLN A 193 -22.99 -20.92 6.68
N LYS A 194 -24.10 -20.19 6.63
CA LYS A 194 -24.36 -19.18 5.60
C LYS A 194 -23.36 -18.02 5.67
N LEU A 195 -23.04 -17.55 6.88
CA LEU A 195 -22.05 -16.48 7.09
C LEU A 195 -20.63 -16.93 6.75
N GLU A 196 -20.29 -18.18 7.02
CA GLU A 196 -19.02 -18.81 6.65
C GLU A 196 -18.91 -18.94 5.13
N ALA A 197 -19.95 -19.47 4.47
CA ALA A 197 -20.01 -19.59 3.01
C ALA A 197 -19.94 -18.23 2.29
N LYS A 198 -20.41 -17.16 2.93
CA LYS A 198 -20.30 -15.77 2.43
C LYS A 198 -19.01 -15.06 2.87
N GLU A 199 -18.08 -15.79 3.49
CA GLU A 199 -16.79 -15.32 3.96
C GLU A 199 -16.87 -14.16 4.98
N TYR A 200 -17.92 -14.08 5.80
CA TYR A 200 -17.98 -13.10 6.90
C TYR A 200 -17.35 -13.63 8.19
N ILE A 201 -17.36 -14.95 8.38
CA ILE A 201 -16.79 -15.63 9.54
C ILE A 201 -15.94 -16.82 9.11
N ASP A 202 -15.06 -17.26 9.98
CA ASP A 202 -14.22 -18.44 9.82
C ASP A 202 -14.09 -19.17 11.18
N ILE A 203 -13.78 -20.46 11.16
CA ILE A 203 -13.68 -21.31 12.35
C ILE A 203 -12.20 -21.65 12.59
N ARG A 204 -11.65 -21.17 13.69
CA ARG A 204 -10.28 -21.51 14.11
C ARG A 204 -10.22 -22.90 14.72
N PHE A 205 -9.01 -23.47 14.76
CA PHE A 205 -8.70 -24.77 15.40
C PHE A 205 -9.17 -24.90 16.86
N ASP A 206 -9.38 -23.80 17.59
CA ASP A 206 -9.92 -23.79 18.95
C ASP A 206 -11.46 -23.76 19.01
N ASN A 207 -12.14 -24.06 17.90
CA ASN A 207 -13.59 -24.00 17.71
C ASN A 207 -14.19 -22.62 18.06
N LYS A 208 -13.41 -21.55 17.86
CA LYS A 208 -13.93 -20.18 17.91
C LYS A 208 -14.28 -19.71 16.51
N TYR A 209 -15.47 -19.13 16.42
CA TYR A 209 -15.85 -18.33 15.26
C TYR A 209 -15.13 -16.99 15.36
N VAL A 210 -14.42 -16.62 14.30
CA VAL A 210 -13.75 -15.34 14.17
C VAL A 210 -14.29 -14.61 12.96
N LEU A 211 -14.36 -13.29 13.03
CA LEU A 211 -14.67 -12.49 11.85
C LEU A 211 -13.50 -12.56 10.87
N THR A 212 -13.82 -12.86 9.61
CA THR A 212 -12.87 -12.68 8.50
C THR A 212 -12.57 -11.19 8.32
N ARG A 213 -11.69 -10.87 7.39
CA ARG A 213 -11.43 -9.47 7.02
C ARG A 213 -12.68 -8.76 6.50
N LYS A 214 -13.53 -9.45 5.72
CA LYS A 214 -14.83 -8.95 5.25
C LYS A 214 -15.79 -8.71 6.42
N GLY A 215 -15.90 -9.68 7.33
CA GLY A 215 -16.70 -9.57 8.56
C GLY A 215 -16.31 -8.40 9.46
N LYS A 216 -15.01 -8.19 9.70
CA LYS A 216 -14.51 -7.05 10.52
C LYS A 216 -14.84 -5.71 9.88
N THR A 217 -14.72 -5.62 8.56
CA THR A 217 -15.03 -4.40 7.80
C THR A 217 -16.51 -4.07 7.88
N PHE A 218 -17.35 -5.08 7.67
CA PHE A 218 -18.80 -4.97 7.82
C PHE A 218 -19.17 -4.52 9.24
N LEU A 219 -18.65 -5.20 10.26
CA LEU A 219 -18.94 -4.89 11.65
C LEU A 219 -18.55 -3.45 12.02
N ARG A 220 -17.39 -2.97 11.56
CA ARG A 220 -16.97 -1.58 11.82
C ARG A 220 -17.98 -0.58 11.25
N LYS A 221 -18.44 -0.80 10.01
CA LYS A 221 -19.44 0.07 9.36
C LYS A 221 -20.82 -0.04 9.99
N LEU A 222 -21.19 -1.23 10.47
CA LEU A 222 -22.40 -1.42 11.25
C LEU A 222 -22.36 -0.61 12.55
N LEU A 223 -21.24 -0.67 13.28
CA LEU A 223 -21.06 0.11 14.52
C LEU A 223 -21.09 1.62 14.26
N GLU A 224 -20.38 2.10 13.22
CA GLU A 224 -20.41 3.51 12.80
C GLU A 224 -21.85 4.00 12.55
N ALA A 225 -22.69 3.18 11.88
CA ALA A 225 -24.09 3.51 11.58
C ALA A 225 -25.05 3.44 12.77
N ILE A 226 -24.72 2.68 13.82
CA ILE A 226 -25.53 2.60 15.05
C ILE A 226 -25.22 3.78 15.99
N THR A 227 -23.99 4.32 15.92
CA THR A 227 -23.54 5.43 16.78
C THR A 227 -23.78 6.83 16.21
N SER A 228 -24.24 6.94 14.96
CA SER A 228 -24.57 8.20 14.28
C SER A 228 -26.05 8.52 14.37
#